data_AF-A0A8C9M6I0-F1
#
_entry.id   AF-A0A8C9M6I0-F1
#
_cell.length_a   1.000
_cell.length_b   1.000
_cell.length_c   1.000
_cell.angle_alpha   90.00
_cell.angle_beta   90.00
_cell.angle_gamma   90.00
#
_symmetry.space_group_name_H-M   'P 1'
#
loop_
_entity.id
_entity.type
_entity.pdbx_description
1 polymer ?
#
loop_
_entity_poly.entity_id
_entity_poly.type
_entity_poly.pdbx_seq_one_letter_code
_entity_poly.pdbx_strand_id
1 'polypeptide(L)'
;MGEKRKRQQKLGNVPRIPCIRVPSSALETSLLKDLTQGQQRYFYSIMRIYNSRPQWEALQNRYIHSLRHQQLLGHITQQEALACAAVLRDSTKRASAKVAPQRSISQKPSAMTRTGPSALPVVQRRAKSAGLGYLRN
;
A
#
# COMPACT_ATOMS: atom_id res chain seq x y z
N MET A 1 -56.97 5.87 7.65
CA MET A 1 -55.88 6.50 8.41
C MET A 1 -54.72 5.51 8.52
N GLY A 2 -53.82 5.49 7.54
CA GLY A 2 -52.72 4.51 7.47
C GLY A 2 -51.37 5.19 7.70
N GLU A 3 -50.87 5.12 8.94
CA GLU A 3 -49.61 5.73 9.31
C GLU A 3 -48.43 5.03 8.64
N LYS A 4 -47.67 5.77 7.83
CA LYS A 4 -46.38 5.33 7.28
C LYS A 4 -45.35 5.27 8.41
N ARG A 5 -45.22 4.13 9.09
CA ARG A 5 -44.09 3.84 9.98
C ARG A 5 -42.78 3.86 9.17
N LYS A 6 -42.11 5.01 9.15
CA LYS A 6 -40.71 5.12 8.71
C LYS A 6 -39.88 4.21 9.60
N ARG A 7 -39.42 3.08 9.06
CA ARG A 7 -38.37 2.26 9.67
C ARG A 7 -37.10 3.12 9.71
N GLN A 8 -36.91 3.87 10.80
CA GLN A 8 -35.56 4.24 11.22
C GLN A 8 -34.89 2.95 11.69
N GLN A 9 -34.22 2.26 10.77
CA GLN A 9 -33.23 1.26 11.16
C GLN A 9 -32.12 2.03 11.88
N LYS A 10 -32.16 2.01 13.21
CA LYS A 10 -31.00 2.36 14.03
C LYS A 10 -29.88 1.43 13.60
N LEU A 11 -28.91 1.95 12.85
CA LEU A 11 -27.65 1.28 12.56
C LEU A 11 -26.87 1.15 13.88
N GLY A 12 -27.30 0.22 14.72
CA GLY A 12 -26.64 -0.11 15.97
C GLY A 12 -25.25 -0.65 15.66
N ASN A 13 -24.24 0.03 16.22
CA ASN A 13 -22.88 -0.46 16.44
C ASN A 13 -22.32 -1.37 15.33
N VAL A 14 -22.27 -0.88 14.09
CA VAL A 14 -21.40 -1.49 13.10
C VAL A 14 -19.96 -1.26 13.57
N PRO A 15 -19.12 -2.30 13.70
CA PRO A 15 -17.71 -2.11 14.03
C PRO A 15 -17.11 -1.16 13.01
N ARG A 16 -16.76 0.05 13.45
CA ARG A 16 -16.15 1.05 12.58
C ARG A 16 -14.72 0.61 12.34
N ILE A 17 -14.50 -0.11 11.24
CA ILE A 17 -13.17 -0.52 10.81
C ILE A 17 -12.31 0.77 10.76
N PRO A 18 -11.22 0.84 11.54
CA PRO A 18 -10.36 2.01 11.53
C PRO A 18 -9.88 2.26 10.10
N CYS A 19 -10.23 3.41 9.54
CA CYS A 19 -9.74 3.80 8.22
C CYS A 19 -8.21 3.84 8.27
N ILE A 20 -7.56 3.06 7.40
CA ILE A 20 -6.12 3.11 7.22
C ILE A 20 -5.75 4.55 6.84
N ARG A 21 -4.97 5.20 7.70
CA ARG A 21 -4.45 6.55 7.47
C ARG A 21 -3.10 6.42 6.77
N VAL A 22 -2.99 7.03 5.59
CA VAL A 22 -1.71 7.15 4.89
C VAL A 22 -0.96 8.32 5.54
N PRO A 23 0.24 8.10 6.11
CA PRO A 23 1.03 9.19 6.68
C PRO A 23 1.50 10.14 5.58
N SER A 24 1.62 11.44 5.88
CA SER A 24 2.04 12.45 4.92
C SER A 24 3.40 12.14 4.27
N SER A 25 4.32 11.53 5.03
CA SER A 25 5.62 11.07 4.51
C SER A 25 5.52 10.02 3.40
N ALA A 26 4.42 9.25 3.34
CA ALA A 26 4.18 8.27 2.28
C ALA A 26 3.47 8.89 1.08
N LEU A 27 2.69 9.96 1.27
CA LEU A 27 1.97 10.66 0.18
C LEU A 27 2.95 11.30 -0.83
N GLU A 28 4.11 11.76 -0.34
CA GLU A 28 5.17 12.36 -1.17
C GLU A 28 5.94 11.33 -2.01
N THR A 29 5.65 10.03 -1.89
CA THR A 29 6.29 9.02 -2.71
C THR A 29 5.72 9.07 -4.14
N SER A 30 6.61 8.96 -5.14
CA SER A 30 6.21 8.89 -6.55
C SER A 30 5.19 7.79 -6.85
N LEU A 31 5.13 6.77 -5.99
CA LEU A 31 4.23 5.63 -6.08
C LEU A 31 2.78 5.95 -5.70
N LEU A 32 2.55 6.94 -4.81
CA LEU A 32 1.21 7.34 -4.36
C LEU A 32 0.72 8.66 -4.97
N LYS A 33 1.57 9.32 -5.74
CA LYS A 33 1.27 10.54 -6.46
C LYS A 33 0.15 10.31 -7.48
N ASP A 34 -0.71 11.31 -7.67
CA ASP A 34 -1.81 11.32 -8.65
C ASP A 34 -2.89 10.24 -8.45
N LEU A 35 -2.86 9.50 -7.34
CA LEU A 35 -3.88 8.52 -6.96
C LEU A 35 -5.01 9.17 -6.15
N THR A 36 -6.23 8.66 -6.33
CA THR A 36 -7.36 9.03 -5.46
C THR A 36 -7.11 8.57 -4.02
N GLN A 37 -7.75 9.23 -3.04
CA GLN A 37 -7.62 8.87 -1.62
C GLN A 37 -7.97 7.40 -1.33
N GLY A 38 -8.88 6.79 -2.10
CA GLY A 38 -9.20 5.37 -2.00
C GLY A 38 -8.05 4.47 -2.47
N GLN A 39 -7.50 4.78 -3.65
CA GLN A 39 -6.35 4.07 -4.22
C GLN A 39 -5.10 4.20 -3.36
N GLN A 40 -4.81 5.39 -2.83
CA GLN A 40 -3.69 5.60 -1.91
C GLN A 40 -3.79 4.72 -0.67
N ARG A 41 -4.98 4.64 -0.06
CA ARG A 41 -5.21 3.79 1.11
C ARG A 41 -5.05 2.30 0.79
N TYR A 42 -5.57 1.86 -0.35
CA TYR A 42 -5.43 0.48 -0.81
C TYR A 42 -3.97 0.13 -1.09
N PHE A 43 -3.25 0.97 -1.82
CA PHE A 43 -1.86 0.71 -2.17
C PHE A 43 -0.94 0.75 -0.94
N TYR A 44 -1.15 1.74 -0.06
CA TYR A 44 -0.42 1.83 1.21
C TYR A 44 -0.67 0.63 2.12
N SER A 45 -1.89 0.08 2.16
CA SER A 45 -2.18 -1.10 2.98
C SER A 45 -1.38 -2.32 2.52
N ILE A 46 -1.23 -2.51 1.21
CA ILE A 46 -0.39 -3.57 0.63
C ILE A 46 1.07 -3.33 0.98
N MET A 47 1.59 -2.12 0.75
CA MET A 47 2.96 -1.78 1.11
C MET A 47 3.26 -2.04 2.58
N ARG A 48 2.30 -1.78 3.47
CA ARG A 48 2.43 -2.00 4.90
C ARG A 48 2.55 -3.49 5.27
N ILE A 49 1.87 -4.39 4.54
CA ILE A 49 1.97 -5.85 4.78
C ILE A 49 3.38 -6.36 4.49
N TYR A 50 4.02 -5.85 3.43
CA TYR A 50 5.39 -6.22 3.06
C TYR A 50 6.46 -5.44 3.84
N ASN A 51 6.07 -4.48 4.68
CA ASN A 51 7.01 -3.76 5.51
C ASN A 51 7.40 -4.60 6.73
N SER A 52 8.54 -5.29 6.63
CA SER A 52 9.10 -6.09 7.72
C SER A 52 9.77 -5.27 8.81
N ARG A 53 10.00 -3.97 8.61
CA ARG A 53 10.74 -3.12 9.55
C ARG A 53 10.13 -3.09 10.96
N PRO A 54 8.81 -2.87 11.14
CA PRO A 54 8.22 -2.86 12.48
C PRO A 54 8.31 -4.22 13.19
N GLN A 55 8.22 -5.32 12.43
CA GLN A 55 8.34 -6.68 12.96
C GLN A 55 9.77 -6.95 13.43
N TRP A 56 10.76 -6.51 12.65
CA TRP A 56 12.17 -6.60 13.03
C TRP A 56 12.50 -5.78 14.26
N GLU A 57 12.02 -4.53 14.34
CA GLU A 57 12.20 -3.66 15.52
C GLU A 57 11.58 -4.29 16.78
N ALA A 58 10.38 -4.87 16.66
CA ALA A 58 9.74 -5.56 17.78
C ALA A 58 10.53 -6.79 18.25
N LEU A 59 11.07 -7.59 17.31
CA LEU A 59 11.88 -8.76 17.63
C LEU A 59 13.21 -8.35 18.30
N GLN A 60 13.87 -7.32 17.78
CA GLN A 60 15.08 -6.74 18.38
C GLN A 60 14.84 -6.28 19.83
N ASN A 61 13.73 -5.57 20.09
CA ASN A 61 13.40 -5.11 21.45
C ASN A 61 13.16 -6.28 22.41
N ARG A 62 12.43 -7.32 21.98
CA ARG A 62 12.23 -8.53 22.78
C ARG A 62 13.54 -9.25 23.09
N TYR A 63 14.43 -9.33 22.11
CA TYR A 63 15.73 -9.97 22.29
C TYR A 63 16.61 -9.20 23.28
N ILE A 64 16.70 -7.87 23.17
CA ILE A 64 17.43 -7.02 24.12
C ILE A 64 16.87 -7.18 25.54
N HIS A 65 15.54 -7.20 25.67
CA HIS A 65 14.90 -7.42 26.97
C HIS A 65 15.26 -8.79 27.55
N SER A 66 15.26 -9.83 26.72
CA SER A 66 15.63 -11.20 27.13
C SER A 66 17.09 -11.28 27.56
N LEU A 67 18.01 -10.64 26.83
CA LEU A 67 19.42 -10.56 27.20
C LEU A 67 19.63 -9.90 28.56
N ARG A 68 18.97 -8.76 28.81
CA ARG A 68 19.04 -8.09 30.12
C ARG A 68 18.55 -8.99 31.24
N HIS A 69 17.45 -9.70 31.00
CA HIS A 69 16.90 -10.63 31.98
C HIS A 69 17.86 -11.79 32.25
N GLN A 70 18.45 -12.40 31.22
CA GLN A 70 19.45 -13.47 31.36
C GLN A 70 20.71 -13.01 32.10
N GLN A 71 21.14 -11.77 31.88
CA GLN A 71 22.26 -11.18 32.60
C GLN A 71 21.95 -11.00 34.09
N LEU A 72 20.74 -10.54 34.44
CA LEU A 72 20.30 -10.40 35.83
C LEU A 72 20.20 -11.75 36.56
N LEU A 73 19.82 -12.81 35.84
CA LEU A 73 19.78 -14.17 36.37
C LEU A 73 21.16 -14.83 36.46
N GLY A 74 22.22 -14.18 35.98
CA GLY A 74 23.58 -14.73 35.98
C GLY A 74 23.80 -15.85 34.97
N HIS A 75 22.89 -16.05 34.01
CA HIS A 75 23.05 -17.03 32.94
C HIS A 75 24.08 -16.60 31.90
N ILE A 76 24.26 -15.30 31.73
CA ILE A 76 25.25 -14.71 30.83
C ILE A 76 26.01 -13.60 31.54
N THR A 77 27.25 -13.40 31.11
CA THR A 77 28.08 -12.29 31.55
C THR A 77 27.65 -10.98 30.87
N GLN A 78 28.01 -9.86 31.48
CA GLN A 78 27.80 -8.53 30.88
C GLN A 78 28.52 -8.39 29.54
N GLN A 79 29.72 -8.96 29.40
CA GLN A 79 30.49 -8.87 28.17
C GLN A 79 29.84 -9.64 27.02
N GLU A 80 29.28 -10.82 27.29
CA GLU A 80 28.49 -11.59 26.32
C GLU A 80 27.22 -10.84 25.90
N ALA A 81 26.48 -10.27 26.86
CA ALA A 81 25.30 -9.47 26.57
C ALA A 81 25.61 -8.27 25.66
N LEU A 82 26.72 -7.58 25.92
CA LEU A 82 27.20 -6.46 25.09
C LEU A 82 27.64 -6.92 23.70
N ALA A 83 28.34 -8.05 23.58
CA ALA A 83 28.73 -8.62 22.30
C ALA A 83 27.51 -8.98 21.45
N CYS A 84 26.50 -9.64 22.03
CA CYS A 84 25.24 -9.96 21.35
C CYS A 84 24.50 -8.68 20.90
N ALA A 85 24.43 -7.66 21.77
CA ALA A 85 23.81 -6.38 21.41
C ALA A 85 24.56 -5.65 20.29
N ALA A 86 25.89 -5.78 20.20
CA ALA A 86 26.69 -5.21 19.11
C ALA A 86 26.36 -5.88 17.77
N VAL A 87 26.38 -7.23 17.73
CA VAL A 87 26.00 -8.00 16.52
C VAL A 87 24.59 -7.64 16.06
N LEU A 88 23.65 -7.51 16.99
CA LEU A 88 22.27 -7.12 16.70
C LEU A 88 22.22 -5.73 16.03
N ARG A 89 22.92 -4.72 16.59
CA ARG A 89 22.99 -3.37 16.01
C ARG A 89 23.59 -3.37 14.60
N ASP A 90 24.66 -4.14 14.39
CA ASP A 90 25.30 -4.25 13.07
C ASP A 90 24.40 -4.93 12.05
N SER A 91 23.65 -5.96 12.46
CA SER A 91 22.65 -6.62 11.63
C SER A 91 21.54 -5.66 11.21
N THR A 92 21.02 -4.84 12.13
CA THR A 92 20.02 -3.80 11.85
C THR A 92 20.57 -2.75 10.88
N LYS A 93 21.82 -2.31 11.09
CA LYS A 93 22.47 -1.34 10.19
C LYS A 93 22.63 -1.89 8.77
N ARG A 94 23.05 -3.15 8.64
CA ARG A 94 23.16 -3.84 7.34
C ARG A 94 21.80 -4.07 6.67
N ALA A 95 20.78 -4.45 7.44
CA ALA A 95 19.42 -4.64 6.93
C ALA A 95 18.81 -3.32 6.46
N SER A 96 19.01 -2.22 7.20
CA SER A 96 18.55 -0.89 6.80
C SER A 96 19.29 -0.37 5.56
N ALA A 97 20.58 -0.66 5.41
CA ALA A 97 21.35 -0.26 4.23
C ALA A 97 20.94 -1.02 2.95
N LYS A 98 20.42 -2.26 3.08
CA LYS A 98 19.87 -3.04 1.97
C LYS A 98 18.53 -2.51 1.46
N VAL A 99 17.84 -1.66 2.23
CA VAL A 99 16.74 -0.85 1.72
C VAL A 99 17.38 0.26 0.88
N ALA A 100 17.79 -0.10 -0.34
CA ALA A 100 18.42 0.81 -1.28
C ALA A 100 17.57 2.10 -1.41
N PRO A 101 18.20 3.29 -1.55
CA PRO A 101 17.49 4.44 -2.06
C PRO A 101 16.85 3.98 -3.37
N GLN A 102 15.55 4.23 -3.52
CA GLN A 102 14.80 4.09 -4.76
C GLN A 102 15.76 4.17 -5.94
N ARG A 103 15.97 3.07 -6.66
CA ARG A 103 16.67 3.15 -7.94
C ARG A 103 15.91 4.25 -8.67
N SER A 104 16.54 5.41 -8.84
CA SER A 104 16.15 6.30 -9.90
C SER A 104 16.36 5.44 -11.13
N ILE A 105 15.27 4.84 -11.61
CA ILE A 105 15.25 4.30 -12.95
C ILE A 105 15.48 5.55 -13.77
N SER A 106 16.73 5.79 -14.12
CA SER A 106 17.11 6.76 -15.13
C SER A 106 16.40 6.25 -16.37
N GLN A 107 15.22 6.81 -16.63
CA GLN A 107 14.54 6.68 -17.90
C GLN A 107 15.46 7.39 -18.90
N LYS A 108 16.45 6.66 -19.41
CA LYS A 108 17.04 7.02 -20.69
C LYS A 108 15.86 7.09 -21.66
N PRO A 109 15.65 8.21 -22.36
CA PRO A 109 14.70 8.22 -23.47
C PRO A 109 15.27 7.26 -24.51
N SER A 110 14.74 6.03 -24.55
CA SER A 110 14.94 5.17 -25.70
C SER A 110 14.14 5.81 -26.82
N ALA A 111 14.84 6.53 -27.70
CA ALA A 111 14.30 7.01 -28.96
C ALA A 111 14.01 5.78 -29.83
N MET A 112 12.92 5.09 -29.51
CA MET A 112 12.35 4.08 -30.38
C MET A 112 11.37 4.80 -31.28
N THR A 113 11.84 5.17 -32.47
CA THR A 113 11.02 5.65 -33.57
C THR A 113 10.05 4.53 -33.95
N ARG A 114 8.89 4.50 -33.30
CA ARG A 114 7.76 3.71 -33.78
C ARG A 114 7.22 4.44 -35.00
N THR A 115 7.63 3.99 -36.17
CA THR A 115 6.88 4.18 -37.41
C THR A 115 5.52 3.49 -37.21
N GLY A 116 4.54 4.23 -36.69
CA GLY A 116 3.16 3.78 -36.71
C GLY A 116 2.67 3.80 -38.16
N PRO A 117 1.98 2.76 -38.65
CA PRO A 117 1.20 2.93 -39.86
C PRO A 117 0.05 3.89 -39.52
N SER A 118 0.07 5.05 -40.18
CA SER A 118 -1.05 5.98 -40.22
C SER A 118 -2.28 5.25 -40.76
N ALA A 119 -3.26 4.99 -39.90
CA ALA A 119 -4.57 4.51 -40.30
C ALA A 119 -5.56 5.66 -40.14
N LEU A 120 -5.90 6.26 -41.28
CA LEU A 120 -6.98 7.24 -41.44
C LEU A 120 -8.29 6.71 -40.85
N PRO A 121 -9.18 7.57 -40.33
CA PRO A 121 -10.44 7.14 -39.73
C PRO A 121 -11.40 6.68 -40.82
N VAL A 122 -11.63 5.36 -40.89
CA VAL A 122 -12.68 4.77 -41.74
C VAL A 122 -14.03 4.90 -41.03
N VAL A 123 -14.81 5.85 -41.50
CA VAL A 123 -16.26 5.80 -41.77
C VAL A 123 -17.19 5.24 -40.68
N GLN A 124 -17.91 6.20 -40.05
CA GLN A 124 -19.28 6.17 -39.54
C GLN A 124 -20.06 4.83 -39.63
N ARG A 125 -20.29 4.19 -38.48
CA ARG A 125 -21.47 3.32 -38.30
C ARG A 125 -22.71 4.18 -38.01
N ARG A 126 -23.41 4.56 -39.07
CA ARG A 126 -24.78 5.09 -38.99
C ARG A 126 -25.73 3.90 -38.88
N ALA A 127 -26.18 3.59 -37.67
CA ALA A 127 -27.30 2.68 -37.47
C ALA A 127 -28.56 3.33 -38.08
N LYS A 128 -29.02 2.81 -39.22
CA LYS A 128 -30.33 3.15 -39.78
C LYS A 128 -31.36 2.33 -39.01
N SER A 129 -32.08 2.99 -38.10
CA SER A 129 -33.32 2.43 -37.56
C SER A 129 -34.31 2.29 -38.71
N ALA A 130 -34.71 1.05 -39.00
CA ALA A 130 -35.81 0.74 -39.89
C ALA A 130 -37.13 1.15 -39.19
N GLY A 131 -37.59 2.37 -39.46
CA GLY A 131 -38.94 2.83 -39.16
C GLY A 131 -39.78 2.77 -40.43
N LEU A 132 -40.45 1.64 -40.65
CA LEU A 132 -41.52 1.42 -41.63
C LEU A 132 -42.49 0.45 -40.96
N GLY A 133 -43.78 0.66 -40.85
CA GLY A 133 -44.67 1.73 -41.21
C GLY A 133 -46.05 1.28 -40.72
N TYR A 134 -46.78 2.12 -40.00
CA TYR A 134 -48.18 1.85 -39.69
C TYR A 134 -49.02 2.47 -40.80
N LEU A 135 -49.74 1.63 -41.56
CA LEU A 135 -50.91 2.03 -42.33
C LEU A 135 -51.87 0.84 -42.49
N ARG A 136 -53.15 1.16 -42.28
CA ARG A 136 -54.41 0.43 -42.58
C ARG A 136 -54.87 -0.67 -41.59
N ASN A 137 -56.14 -0.74 -41.20
CA ASN A 137 -57.37 -0.09 -41.67
C ASN A 137 -58.20 0.48 -40.51
#